data_AF-A0A7S4W4X5-F1
#
_entry.id   AF-A0A7S4W4X5-F1
#
_cell.length_a   1.000
_cell.length_b   1.000
_cell.length_c   1.000
_cell.angle_alpha   90.00
_cell.angle_beta   90.00
_cell.angle_gamma   90.00
#
_symmetry.space_group_name_H-M   'P 1'
#
loop_
_entity.id
_entity.type
_entity.pdbx_description
1 polymer ?
#
loop_
_entity_poly.entity_id
_entity_poly.type
_entity_poly.pdbx_seq_one_letter_code
_entity_poly.pdbx_strand_id
1 'polypeptide(L)'
;ESASSISTWLMEETKRPFDLRDDALIRVVLAKVATGTHLLLLNMHHCVTDGRSLEVLRRELTAAYNAKVQGQEPQLPALSLQYADYAYWQRQWMAQGQMHR
;
A
#
# COMPACT_ATOMS: atom_id res chain seq x y z
N GLU A 1 -29.39 6.62 4.14
CA GLU A 1 -28.70 7.91 3.96
C GLU A 1 -27.22 7.87 4.34
N SER A 2 -26.84 7.29 5.48
CA SER A 2 -25.45 7.27 5.97
C SER A 2 -24.41 6.61 5.05
N ALA A 3 -24.75 5.53 4.34
CA ALA A 3 -23.80 4.84 3.46
C ALA A 3 -23.33 5.71 2.27
N SER A 4 -24.23 6.54 1.73
CA SER A 4 -23.91 7.48 0.64
C SER A 4 -22.94 8.55 1.12
N SER A 5 -23.18 9.13 2.30
CA SER A 5 -22.28 10.12 2.90
C SER A 5 -20.89 9.56 3.20
N ILE A 6 -20.79 8.31 3.66
CA ILE A 6 -19.50 7.64 3.88
C ILE A 6 -18.74 7.46 2.56
N SER A 7 -19.42 7.01 1.49
CA SER A 7 -18.77 6.87 0.19
C SER A 7 -18.26 8.21 -0.36
N THR A 8 -19.05 9.28 -0.23
CA THR A 8 -18.62 10.62 -0.65
C THR A 8 -17.40 11.09 0.14
N TRP A 9 -17.39 10.89 1.46
CA TRP A 9 -16.23 11.26 2.28
C TRP A 9 -14.97 10.48 1.88
N LEU A 10 -15.09 9.16 1.64
CA LEU A 10 -13.98 8.34 1.18
C LEU A 10 -13.44 8.82 -0.18
N MET A 11 -14.31 9.25 -1.09
CA MET A 11 -13.92 9.81 -2.39
C MET A 11 -13.21 11.17 -2.27
N GLU A 12 -13.49 11.97 -1.24
CA GLU A 12 -12.72 13.19 -0.99
C GLU A 12 -11.36 12.88 -0.35
N GLU A 13 -11.31 11.88 0.53
CA GLU A 13 -10.06 11.43 1.15
C GLU A 13 -9.05 10.90 0.11
N THR A 14 -9.51 10.29 -0.98
CA THR A 14 -8.62 9.85 -2.07
C THR A 14 -7.94 11.01 -2.80
N LYS A 15 -8.58 12.19 -2.84
CA LYS A 15 -8.09 13.38 -3.54
C LYS A 15 -7.11 14.21 -2.73
N ARG A 16 -7.10 14.03 -1.40
CA ARG A 16 -6.17 14.75 -0.54
C ARG A 16 -4.72 14.39 -0.93
N PRO A 17 -3.85 15.37 -1.22
CA PRO A 17 -2.47 15.10 -1.62
C PRO A 17 -1.64 14.56 -0.45
N PHE A 18 -0.49 13.96 -0.77
CA PHE A 18 0.55 13.59 0.19
C PHE A 18 1.68 14.63 0.14
N ASP A 19 2.20 15.06 1.30
CA ASP A 19 3.53 15.68 1.36
C ASP A 19 4.59 14.57 1.29
N LEU A 20 5.36 14.54 0.21
CA LEU A 20 6.35 13.49 -0.02
C LEU A 20 7.50 13.46 0.99
N ARG A 21 7.67 14.52 1.78
CA ARG A 21 8.74 14.60 2.77
C ARG A 21 8.31 14.10 4.14
N ASP A 22 7.09 14.45 4.54
CA ASP A 22 6.65 14.36 5.93
C ASP A 22 5.50 13.37 6.15
N ASP A 23 4.76 12.99 5.08
CA ASP A 23 3.66 12.03 5.21
C ASP A 23 4.13 10.57 5.11
N ALA A 24 3.44 9.70 5.85
CA ALA A 24 3.36 8.31 5.46
C ALA A 24 2.63 8.23 4.10
N LEU A 25 3.32 7.72 3.08
CA LEU A 25 2.83 7.64 1.69
C LEU A 25 1.74 6.59 1.45
N ILE A 26 1.11 6.17 2.55
CA ILE A 26 -0.06 5.29 2.63
C ILE A 26 -1.01 5.85 3.68
N ARG A 27 -2.30 5.91 3.34
CA ARG A 27 -3.40 6.22 4.24
C ARG A 27 -4.41 5.08 4.22
N VAL A 28 -4.79 4.62 5.39
CA VAL A 28 -5.69 3.48 5.59
C VAL A 28 -6.94 3.95 6.33
N VAL A 29 -8.11 3.69 5.77
CA VAL A 29 -9.39 3.94 6.44
C VAL A 29 -10.24 2.69 6.39
N LEU A 30 -10.76 2.27 7.55
CA LEU A 30 -11.78 1.23 7.65
C LEU A 30 -13.09 1.88 8.12
N ALA A 31 -14.07 1.96 7.23
CA ALA A 31 -15.37 2.54 7.51
C ALA A 31 -16.42 1.43 7.70
N LYS A 32 -17.16 1.46 8.82
CA LYS A 32 -18.32 0.60 9.03
C LYS A 32 -19.54 1.23 8.37
N VAL A 33 -20.08 0.59 7.33
CA VAL A 33 -21.21 1.13 6.56
C VAL A 33 -22.56 0.53 6.98
N ALA A 34 -22.55 -0.69 7.51
CA ALA A 34 -23.72 -1.37 8.07
C ALA A 34 -23.26 -2.48 9.03
N THR A 35 -24.22 -3.18 9.65
CA THR A 35 -23.93 -4.41 10.39
C THR A 35 -23.34 -5.46 9.45
N GLY A 36 -22.13 -5.94 9.74
CA GLY A 36 -21.44 -6.94 8.92
C GLY A 36 -20.76 -6.39 7.65
N THR A 37 -20.92 -5.10 7.33
CA THR A 37 -20.39 -4.53 6.09
C THR A 37 -19.42 -3.38 6.39
N HIS A 38 -18.20 -3.50 5.86
CA HIS A 38 -17.14 -2.50 5.98
C HIS A 38 -16.57 -2.15 4.60
N LEU A 39 -16.05 -0.93 4.48
CA LEU A 39 -15.25 -0.49 3.36
C LEU A 39 -13.82 -0.22 3.85
N LEU A 40 -12.84 -0.80 3.16
CA LEU A 40 -11.42 -0.54 3.39
C LEU A 40 -10.89 0.32 2.25
N LEU A 41 -10.41 1.52 2.58
CA LEU A 41 -9.67 2.38 1.67
C LEU A 41 -8.17 2.25 1.97
N LEU A 42 -7.40 1.89 0.96
CA LEU A 42 -5.93 1.96 0.94
C LEU A 42 -5.54 2.98 -0.12
N ASN A 43 -5.24 4.22 0.30
CA ASN A 43 -4.76 5.26 -0.60
C ASN A 43 -3.24 5.34 -0.50
N MET A 44 -2.52 5.20 -1.62
CA MET A 44 -1.07 5.09 -1.65
C MET A 44 -0.49 5.98 -2.75
N HIS A 45 0.63 6.65 -2.47
CA HIS A 45 1.31 7.44 -3.48
C HIS A 45 2.06 6.54 -4.48
N HIS A 46 1.88 6.78 -5.79
CA HIS A 46 2.45 5.93 -6.85
C HIS A 46 4.00 5.94 -6.89
N CYS A 47 4.67 6.84 -6.17
CA CYS A 47 6.14 6.80 -6.04
C CYS A 47 6.65 5.64 -5.19
N VAL A 48 5.79 5.04 -4.35
CA VAL A 48 6.13 3.86 -3.53
C VAL A 48 5.36 2.61 -3.91
N THR A 49 4.50 2.68 -4.93
CA THR A 49 3.71 1.53 -5.38
C THR A 49 3.55 1.53 -6.90
N ASP A 50 3.50 0.33 -7.47
CA ASP A 50 3.10 0.09 -8.85
C ASP A 50 2.03 -1.01 -8.90
N GLY A 51 1.57 -1.37 -10.10
CA GLY A 51 0.55 -2.41 -10.28
C GLY A 51 0.98 -3.78 -9.75
N ARG A 52 2.28 -4.11 -9.78
CA ARG A 52 2.79 -5.40 -9.28
C ARG A 52 2.84 -5.42 -7.75
N SER A 53 3.24 -4.30 -7.14
CA SER A 53 3.29 -4.10 -5.70
C SER A 53 1.91 -4.21 -5.07
N LEU A 54 0.87 -3.71 -5.76
CA LEU A 54 -0.51 -3.84 -5.30
C LEU A 54 -0.98 -5.31 -5.23
N GLU A 55 -0.60 -6.16 -6.19
CA GLU A 55 -0.98 -7.58 -6.14
C GLU A 55 -0.27 -8.33 -5.00
N VAL A 56 1.01 -8.00 -4.76
CA VAL A 56 1.75 -8.52 -3.60
C VAL A 56 1.08 -8.09 -2.30
N LEU A 57 0.81 -6.79 -2.15
CA LEU A 57 0.14 -6.22 -0.97
C LEU A 57 -1.21 -6.89 -0.72
N ARG A 58 -2.06 -7.02 -1.74
CA ARG A 58 -3.39 -7.62 -1.62
C ARG A 58 -3.30 -9.06 -1.11
N ARG A 59 -2.44 -9.88 -1.73
CA ARG A 59 -2.24 -11.28 -1.35
C ARG A 59 -1.77 -11.41 0.09
N GLU A 60 -0.76 -10.64 0.46
CA GLU A 60 -0.11 -10.74 1.77
C GLU A 60 -0.97 -10.15 2.89
N LEU A 61 -1.73 -9.09 2.61
CA LEU A 61 -2.74 -8.56 3.53
C LEU A 61 -3.84 -9.58 3.81
N THR A 62 -4.36 -10.27 2.79
CA THR A 62 -5.35 -11.34 2.98
C THR A 62 -4.77 -12.49 3.79
N ALA A 63 -3.53 -12.93 3.50
CA ALA A 63 -2.88 -14.00 4.23
C ALA A 63 -2.68 -13.63 5.71
N ALA A 64 -2.19 -12.41 5.98
CA ALA A 64 -1.97 -11.91 7.33
C ALA A 64 -3.28 -11.74 8.10
N TYR A 65 -4.32 -11.20 7.46
CA TYR A 65 -5.64 -11.08 8.06
C TYR A 65 -6.20 -12.44 8.47
N ASN A 66 -6.16 -13.44 7.58
CA ASN A 66 -6.67 -14.78 7.85
C ASN A 66 -5.91 -15.47 9.00
N ALA A 67 -4.58 -15.34 9.04
CA ALA A 67 -3.78 -15.87 10.15
C ALA A 67 -4.17 -15.22 11.48
N LYS A 68 -4.30 -13.89 11.52
CA LYS A 68 -4.68 -13.16 12.73
C LYS A 68 -6.10 -13.49 13.20
N VAL A 69 -7.06 -13.68 12.29
CA VAL A 69 -8.42 -14.14 12.62
C VAL A 69 -8.41 -15.52 13.29
N GLN A 70 -7.46 -16.38 12.92
CA GLN A 70 -7.28 -17.71 13.50
C GLN A 70 -6.39 -17.72 14.75
N GLY A 71 -5.93 -16.56 15.24
CA GLY A 71 -5.01 -16.46 16.37
C GLY A 71 -3.59 -16.94 16.07
N GLN A 72 -3.19 -16.95 14.79
CA GLN A 72 -1.87 -17.37 14.32
C GLN A 72 -1.02 -16.17 13.90
N GLU A 73 0.30 -16.37 13.84
CA GLU A 73 1.21 -15.38 13.25
C GLU A 73 1.28 -15.53 11.72
N PRO A 74 1.14 -14.43 10.95
CA PRO A 74 1.29 -14.43 9.50
C PRO A 74 2.64 -15.02 9.07
N GLN A 75 2.60 -16.00 8.18
CA GLN A 75 3.80 -16.58 7.56
C GLN A 75 3.98 -15.95 6.18
N LEU A 76 4.71 -14.83 6.13
CA LEU A 76 5.07 -14.15 4.89
C LEU A 76 6.52 -14.46 4.52
N PRO A 77 6.86 -14.59 3.22
CA PRO A 77 8.24 -14.79 2.81
C PRO A 77 9.09 -13.61 3.25
N ALA A 78 10.26 -13.90 3.84
CA ALA A 78 11.20 -12.85 4.19
C ALA A 78 11.70 -12.14 2.92
N LEU A 79 11.74 -10.81 2.98
CA LEU A 79 12.32 -10.00 1.91
C LEU A 79 13.85 -10.07 2.01
N SER A 80 14.49 -10.77 1.08
CA SER A 80 15.94 -10.83 0.97
C SER A 80 16.57 -9.51 0.54
N LEU A 81 15.78 -8.62 -0.06
CA LEU A 81 16.17 -7.30 -0.54
C LEU A 81 15.08 -6.28 -0.19
N GLN A 82 15.51 -5.07 0.16
CA GLN A 82 14.66 -3.91 0.37
C GLN A 82 14.73 -2.97 -0.84
N TYR A 83 13.75 -2.09 -0.99
CA TYR A 83 13.76 -1.11 -2.09
C TYR A 83 14.99 -0.18 -2.02
N ALA A 84 15.52 0.10 -0.82
CA ALA A 84 16.76 0.87 -0.65
C ALA A 84 17.96 0.19 -1.33
N ASP A 85 18.04 -1.14 -1.30
CA ASP A 85 19.10 -1.91 -1.97
C ASP A 85 18.98 -1.77 -3.48
N TYR A 86 17.75 -1.85 -4.01
CA TYR A 86 17.47 -1.62 -5.42
C TYR A 86 17.85 -0.19 -5.85
N ALA A 87 17.46 0.83 -5.08
CA ALA A 87 17.77 2.22 -5.39
C ALA A 87 19.29 2.51 -5.34
N TYR A 88 20.00 1.88 -4.41
CA TYR A 88 21.46 1.96 -4.36
C TYR A 88 22.10 1.32 -5.59
N TRP A 89 21.70 0.08 -5.92
CA TRP A 89 22.16 -0.61 -7.12
C TRP A 89 21.90 0.19 -8.40
N GLN A 90 20.68 0.72 -8.56
CA GLN A 90 20.28 1.50 -9.73
C GLN A 90 21.17 2.74 -9.90
N ARG A 91 21.48 3.43 -8.80
CA ARG A 91 22.36 4.60 -8.82
C ARG A 91 23.78 4.24 -9.27
N GLN A 92 24.34 3.14 -8.75
CA GLN A 92 25.65 2.66 -9.17
C GLN A 92 25.66 2.27 -10.65
N TRP A 93 24.62 1.57 -11.10
CA TRP A 93 24.45 1.15 -12.48
C TRP A 93 24.42 2.34 -13.44
N MET A 94 23.66 3.39 -13.09
CA MET A 94 23.61 4.64 -13.87
C MET A 94 24.96 5.37 -13.89
N ALA A 95 25.67 5.41 -12.76
CA ALA A 95 26.97 6.08 -12.66
C ALA A 95 28.07 5.41 -13.52
N GLN A 96 27.92 4.13 -13.85
CA GLN A 96 28.86 3.37 -14.68
C GLN A 96 28.62 3.56 -16.20
N GLY A 97 27.79 4.53 -16.60
CA GLY A 97 27.60 4.89 -18.01
C GLY A 97 26.74 3.92 -18.83
N GLN A 98 26.03 2.99 -18.18
CA GLN A 98 25.23 1.97 -18.88
C GLN A 98 23.86 2.49 -19.39
N MET A 99 23.60 3.80 -19.37
CA MET A 99 22.51 4.42 -20.14
C MET A 99 22.94 4.74 -21.57
N HIS A 100 23.27 3.73 -22.36
CA HIS A 100 23.28 3.83 -23.83
C HIS A 100 22.62 2.58 -24.39
N ARG A 101 21.29 2.58 -24.41
CA ARG A 101 20.49 1.83 -25.38
C ARG A 101 19.29 2.69 -25.76
#